data_AF-A0A8X7Q8S5-F1
#
_entry.id   AF-A0A8X7Q8S5-F1
#
_cell.length_a   1.000
_cell.length_b   1.000
_cell.length_c   1.000
_cell.angle_alpha   90.00
_cell.angle_beta   90.00
_cell.angle_gamma   90.00
#
_symmetry.space_group_name_H-M   'P 1'
#
loop_
_entity.id
_entity.type
_entity.pdbx_description
1 polymer ?
#
loop_
_entity_poly.entity_id
_entity_poly.type
_entity_poly.pdbx_seq_one_letter_code
_entity_poly.pdbx_strand_id
1 'polypeptide(L)'
;MILKFIRWQMHSVALCGHQFCVECMRQYIEAMLLEGGVPRCPRYQCESKPILRSFTNLLTLKLRKMWEQRIQEDSIPVADRVYCPNRMCSALMSVSELSKSTNGHMRCCFKCSNFTFSAKFHGLITCPAVITRGWVQILQQMT
;
A
#
# COMPACT_ATOMS: atom_id res chain seq x y z
N MET A 1 -27.53 -17.96 34.58
CA MET A 1 -26.73 -16.83 34.04
C MET A 1 -25.26 -17.22 34.10
N ILE A 2 -24.79 -17.98 33.10
CA ILE A 2 -23.36 -18.24 32.96
C ILE A 2 -22.77 -16.99 32.31
N LEU A 3 -22.20 -16.10 33.12
CA LEU A 3 -21.22 -15.15 32.62
C LEU A 3 -20.08 -15.99 32.07
N LYS A 4 -20.12 -16.31 30.77
CA LYS A 4 -18.96 -16.81 30.05
C LYS A 4 -17.88 -15.77 30.29
N PHE A 5 -16.94 -16.07 31.17
CA PHE A 5 -15.66 -15.37 31.25
C PHE A 5 -15.06 -15.43 29.85
N ILE A 6 -15.28 -14.38 29.06
CA ILE A 6 -14.55 -14.18 27.82
C ILE A 6 -13.13 -13.95 28.28
N ARG A 7 -12.31 -15.00 28.26
CA ARG A 7 -10.88 -14.89 28.54
C ARG A 7 -10.28 -14.16 27.34
N TRP A 8 -10.24 -12.83 27.43
CA TRP A 8 -9.63 -11.99 26.42
C TRP A 8 -8.15 -12.37 26.32
N GLN A 9 -7.77 -13.00 25.22
CA GLN A 9 -6.37 -13.28 24.95
C GLN A 9 -5.66 -11.95 24.75
N MET A 10 -4.66 -11.68 25.60
CA MET A 10 -3.82 -10.50 25.50
C MET A 10 -2.60 -10.79 24.64
N HIS A 11 -2.23 -9.83 23.81
CA HIS A 11 -1.02 -9.87 23.02
C HIS A 11 -0.11 -8.71 23.42
N SER A 12 1.16 -8.99 23.71
CA SER A 12 2.17 -7.98 24.01
C SER A 12 2.91 -7.56 22.75
N VAL A 13 3.03 -6.27 22.50
CA VAL A 13 3.86 -5.75 21.42
C VAL A 13 5.33 -5.98 21.77
N ALA A 14 6.01 -6.86 21.04
CA ALA A 14 7.35 -7.36 21.37
C ALA A 14 8.40 -6.27 21.69
N LEU A 15 8.33 -5.11 21.02
CA LEU A 15 9.32 -4.03 21.19
C LEU A 15 9.06 -3.12 22.39
N CYS A 16 7.82 -3.00 22.89
CA CYS A 16 7.48 -2.06 23.98
C CYS A 16 6.76 -2.71 25.18
N GLY A 17 6.38 -3.97 25.09
CA GLY A 17 5.70 -4.68 26.18
C GLY A 17 4.24 -4.28 26.40
N HIS A 18 3.72 -3.29 25.65
CA HIS A 18 2.32 -2.87 25.78
C HIS A 18 1.37 -4.00 25.35
N GLN A 19 0.38 -4.26 26.20
CA GLN A 19 -0.58 -5.33 26.01
C GLN A 19 -1.92 -4.79 25.52
N PHE A 20 -2.50 -5.50 24.56
CA PHE A 20 -3.82 -5.23 24.02
C PHE A 20 -4.57 -6.54 23.82
N CYS A 21 -5.91 -6.47 23.85
CA CYS A 21 -6.72 -7.62 23.50
C CYS A 21 -6.47 -8.01 22.03
N VAL A 22 -6.36 -9.31 21.74
CA VAL A 22 -6.06 -9.82 20.39
C VAL A 22 -7.05 -9.29 19.35
N GLU A 23 -8.34 -9.30 19.67
CA GLU A 23 -9.39 -8.83 18.75
C GLU A 23 -9.33 -7.32 18.52
N CYS A 24 -9.06 -6.55 19.58
CA CYS A 24 -8.86 -5.09 19.52
C CYS A 24 -7.69 -4.76 18.60
N MET A 25 -6.58 -5.49 18.75
CA MET A 25 -5.40 -5.29 17.94
C MET A 25 -5.64 -5.69 16.48
N ARG A 26 -6.40 -6.77 16.23
CA ARG A 26 -6.81 -7.19 14.89
C ARG A 26 -7.60 -6.10 14.17
N GLN A 27 -8.64 -5.56 14.83
CA GLN A 27 -9.48 -4.48 14.29
C GLN A 27 -8.68 -3.19 14.06
N TYR A 28 -7.83 -2.82 15.01
CA TYR A 28 -6.93 -1.67 14.87
C TYR A 28 -5.99 -1.81 13.66
N ILE A 29 -5.34 -2.97 13.51
CA ILE A 29 -4.46 -3.25 12.37
C ILE A 29 -5.25 -3.13 11.06
N GLU A 30 -6.44 -3.72 11.00
CA GLU A 30 -7.30 -3.66 9.82
C GLU A 30 -7.65 -2.21 9.45
N ALA A 31 -8.07 -1.38 10.41
CA ALA A 31 -8.37 0.03 10.18
C ALA A 31 -7.15 0.81 9.66
N MET A 32 -5.99 0.69 10.31
CA MET A 32 -4.75 1.34 9.89
C MET A 32 -4.33 0.95 8.46
N LEU A 33 -4.47 -0.34 8.13
CA LEU A 33 -4.19 -0.84 6.79
C LEU A 33 -5.22 -0.38 5.75
N LEU A 34 -6.46 -0.07 6.13
CA LEU A 34 -7.41 0.52 5.18
C LEU A 34 -7.09 2.01 4.94
N GLU A 35 -6.62 2.73 5.96
CA GLU A 35 -6.36 4.18 5.91
C GLU A 35 -5.10 4.62 5.16
N GLY A 36 -4.25 3.69 4.71
CA GLY A 36 -2.97 4.05 4.08
C GLY A 36 -1.74 3.88 4.98
N GLY A 37 -1.94 3.56 6.26
CA GLY A 37 -0.86 3.52 7.26
C GLY A 37 -0.17 2.16 7.41
N VAL A 38 1.00 2.21 8.06
CA VAL A 38 1.64 1.06 8.70
C VAL A 38 1.21 1.03 10.17
N PRO A 39 0.65 -0.08 10.68
CA PRO A 39 0.29 -0.21 12.08
C PRO A 39 1.47 0.10 13.01
N ARG A 40 1.20 0.86 14.08
CA ARG A 40 2.14 1.17 15.18
C ARG A 40 1.53 0.71 16.50
N CYS A 41 2.26 0.86 17.60
CA CYS A 41 1.69 0.62 18.92
C CYS A 41 0.53 1.62 19.16
N PRO A 42 -0.67 1.16 19.56
CA PRO A 42 -1.78 2.06 19.86
C PRO A 42 -1.55 2.94 21.09
N ARG A 43 -0.53 2.65 21.91
CA ARG A 43 -0.24 3.46 23.11
C ARG A 43 0.23 4.86 22.68
N TYR A 44 -0.34 5.89 23.30
CA TYR A 44 0.07 7.28 23.10
C TYR A 44 1.59 7.45 23.26
N GLN A 45 2.20 8.19 22.34
CA GLN A 45 3.66 8.44 22.26
C GLN A 45 4.55 7.19 22.13
N CYS A 46 3.98 6.03 21.76
CA CYS A 46 4.77 4.83 21.49
C CYS A 46 4.97 4.63 19.98
N GLU A 47 6.22 4.66 19.53
CA GLU A 47 6.56 4.53 18.10
C GLU A 47 6.89 3.09 17.68
N SER A 48 6.83 2.14 18.62
CA SER A 48 7.16 0.74 18.35
C SER A 48 6.23 0.12 17.30
N LYS A 49 6.82 -0.52 16.29
CA LYS A 49 6.07 -1.20 15.23
C LYS A 49 5.75 -2.65 15.65
N PRO A 50 4.47 -3.07 15.65
CA PRO A 50 4.12 -4.48 15.83
C PRO A 50 4.68 -5.33 14.67
N ILE A 51 5.15 -6.54 14.99
CA ILE A 51 5.74 -7.45 14.02
C ILE A 51 4.60 -8.22 13.32
N LEU A 52 4.51 -8.15 11.98
CA LEU A 52 3.51 -8.87 11.18
C LEU A 52 3.41 -10.36 11.56
N ARG A 53 4.56 -11.01 11.79
CA ARG A 53 4.65 -12.44 12.18
C ARG A 53 3.84 -12.79 13.42
N SER A 54 3.69 -11.86 14.36
CA SER A 54 2.91 -12.06 15.59
C SER A 54 1.40 -12.14 15.34
N PHE A 55 0.93 -11.65 14.18
CA PHE A 55 -0.49 -11.55 13.84
C PHE A 55 -0.87 -12.39 12.61
N THR A 56 0.07 -13.15 12.02
CA THR A 56 -0.17 -13.91 10.78
C THR A 56 -1.36 -14.85 10.88
N ASN A 57 -1.52 -15.54 12.01
CA ASN A 57 -2.62 -16.51 12.20
C ASN A 57 -3.98 -15.84 12.41
N LEU A 58 -4.01 -14.55 12.71
CA LEU A 58 -5.22 -13.78 13.01
C LEU A 58 -5.72 -12.96 11.82
N LEU A 59 -4.82 -12.65 10.88
CA LEU A 59 -5.12 -11.83 9.72
C LEU A 59 -5.47 -12.67 8.50
N THR A 60 -6.37 -12.16 7.67
CA THR A 60 -6.62 -12.77 6.36
C THR A 60 -5.40 -12.65 5.46
N LEU A 61 -5.29 -13.48 4.41
CA LEU A 61 -4.22 -13.36 3.42
C LEU A 61 -4.20 -11.96 2.77
N LYS A 62 -5.37 -11.37 2.56
CA LYS A 62 -5.53 -10.01 2.02
C LYS A 62 -4.86 -8.97 2.93
N LEU A 63 -5.17 -8.98 4.22
CA LEU A 63 -4.58 -8.03 5.18
C LEU A 63 -3.07 -8.21 5.32
N ARG A 64 -2.57 -9.46 5.27
CA ARG A 64 -1.12 -9.73 5.27
C ARG A 64 -0.41 -9.10 4.08
N LYS A 65 -0.92 -9.31 2.87
CA LYS A 65 -0.38 -8.70 1.64
C LYS A 65 -0.45 -7.17 1.67
N MET A 66 -1.54 -6.61 2.19
CA MET A 66 -1.68 -5.16 2.38
C MET A 66 -0.62 -4.63 3.35
N TRP A 67 -0.39 -5.30 4.48
CA TRP A 67 0.63 -4.87 5.43
C TRP A 67 2.03 -4.92 4.82
N GLU A 68 2.39 -6.00 4.13
CA GLU A 68 3.66 -6.09 3.41
C GLU A 68 3.83 -4.94 2.41
N GLN A 69 2.80 -4.65 1.62
CA GLN A 69 2.79 -3.51 0.70
C GLN A 69 3.01 -2.19 1.44
N ARG A 70 2.33 -1.96 2.57
CA ARG A 70 2.49 -0.72 3.35
C ARG A 70 3.86 -0.55 3.95
N ILE A 71 4.51 -1.64 4.35
CA ILE A 71 5.91 -1.59 4.81
C ILE A 71 6.83 -1.14 3.66
N GLN A 72 6.60 -1.62 2.44
CA GLN A 72 7.35 -1.18 1.25
C GLN A 72 7.03 0.27 0.86
N GLU A 73 5.79 0.72 1.03
CA GLU A 73 5.43 2.12 0.79
C GLU A 73 6.10 3.03 1.83
N ASP A 74 6.04 2.68 3.11
CA ASP A 74 6.64 3.44 4.22
C ASP A 74 8.16 3.55 4.13
N SER A 75 8.85 2.60 3.46
CA SER A 75 10.30 2.67 3.24
C SER A 75 10.72 3.66 2.16
N ILE A 76 9.80 4.07 1.27
CA ILE A 76 10.07 5.05 0.22
C ILE A 76 9.51 6.41 0.68
N PRO A 77 10.32 7.49 0.68
CA PRO A 77 9.83 8.83 0.97
C PRO A 77 8.67 9.21 0.04
N VAL A 78 7.64 9.87 0.57
CA VAL A 78 6.43 10.22 -0.21
C VAL A 78 6.78 10.97 -1.50
N ALA A 79 7.76 11.87 -1.45
CA ALA A 79 8.22 12.65 -2.61
C ALA A 79 8.84 11.79 -3.73
N ASP A 80 9.33 10.60 -3.38
CA ASP A 80 10.01 9.69 -4.28
C ASP A 80 9.13 8.51 -4.72
N ARG A 81 7.92 8.36 -4.16
CA ARG A 81 7.02 7.25 -4.50
C ARG A 81 6.45 7.44 -5.90
N VAL A 82 6.63 6.42 -6.74
CA VAL A 82 6.08 6.35 -8.09
C VAL A 82 5.35 5.02 -8.27
N TYR A 83 4.08 5.09 -8.65
CA TYR A 83 3.34 3.90 -9.07
C TYR A 83 3.33 3.79 -10.60
N CYS A 84 3.50 2.58 -11.12
CA CYS A 84 3.29 2.31 -12.53
C CYS A 84 1.82 2.59 -12.89
N PRO A 85 1.53 3.48 -13.86
CA PRO A 85 0.16 3.84 -14.19
C PRO A 85 -0.57 2.75 -15.00
N ASN A 86 0.14 1.73 -15.49
CA ASN A 86 -0.49 0.53 -16.04
C ASN A 86 -1.25 -0.20 -14.91
N ARG A 87 -2.58 -0.18 -14.96
CA ARG A 87 -3.46 -0.79 -13.95
C ARG A 87 -3.17 -2.26 -13.68
N MET A 88 -2.75 -3.01 -14.69
CA MET A 88 -2.40 -4.43 -14.55
C MET A 88 -1.04 -4.64 -13.85
N CYS A 89 -0.19 -3.60 -13.81
CA CYS A 89 1.10 -3.63 -13.15
C CYS A 89 1.04 -3.00 -11.76
N SER A 90 0.65 -1.72 -11.67
CA SER A 90 0.55 -0.93 -10.43
C SER A 90 1.77 -1.05 -9.50
N ALA A 91 2.95 -1.39 -10.04
CA ALA A 91 4.15 -1.59 -9.25
C ALA A 91 4.59 -0.28 -8.57
N LEU A 92 4.90 -0.37 -7.29
CA LEU A 92 5.54 0.69 -6.52
C LEU A 92 7.04 0.72 -6.83
N MET A 93 7.56 1.92 -7.00
CA MET A 93 8.96 2.24 -7.31
C MET A 93 9.35 3.55 -6.61
N SER A 94 10.64 3.73 -6.39
CA SER A 94 11.24 5.03 -6.07
C SER A 94 11.72 5.75 -7.33
N VAL A 95 11.85 7.08 -7.31
CA VAL A 95 12.34 7.89 -8.44
C VAL A 95 13.70 7.39 -9.01
N SER A 96 14.56 6.86 -8.14
CA SER A 96 15.87 6.31 -8.51
C SER A 96 15.79 4.98 -9.26
N GLU A 97 14.76 4.17 -9.01
CA GLU A 97 14.55 2.88 -9.67
C GLU A 97 13.99 3.01 -11.09
N LEU A 98 13.57 4.21 -11.52
CA LEU A 98 13.11 4.41 -12.88
C LEU A 98 14.28 4.45 -13.88
N SER A 99 14.27 3.52 -14.83
CA SER A 99 15.18 3.54 -15.96
C SER A 99 14.88 4.70 -16.92
N LYS A 100 15.93 5.25 -17.55
CA LYS A 100 15.82 6.30 -18.57
C LYS A 100 15.69 5.65 -19.94
N SER A 101 14.75 6.14 -20.75
CA SER A 101 14.69 5.75 -22.16
C SER A 101 15.81 6.43 -22.97
N THR A 102 16.06 5.92 -24.18
CA THR A 102 17.04 6.46 -25.15
C THR A 102 16.86 7.95 -25.44
N ASN A 103 15.65 8.49 -25.23
CA ASN A 103 15.33 9.89 -25.48
C ASN A 103 15.46 10.78 -24.22
N GLY A 104 15.99 10.26 -23.10
CA GLY A 104 16.39 11.02 -21.89
C GLY A 104 15.26 11.62 -21.05
N HIS A 105 14.10 11.89 -21.64
CA HIS A 105 12.96 12.58 -21.01
C HIS A 105 11.90 11.61 -20.44
N MET A 106 11.96 10.34 -20.85
CA MET A 106 10.94 9.37 -20.48
C MET A 106 11.51 8.33 -19.53
N ARG A 107 10.71 8.01 -18.51
CA ARG A 107 11.06 7.05 -17.49
C ARG A 107 10.19 5.80 -17.62
N CYS A 108 10.76 4.63 -17.35
CA CYS A 108 10.06 3.36 -17.52
C CYS A 108 9.87 2.65 -16.18
N CYS A 109 8.79 1.88 -16.11
CA CYS A 109 8.60 0.91 -15.03
C CYS A 109 9.59 -0.25 -15.20
N PHE A 110 10.31 -0.63 -14.15
CA PHE A 110 11.26 -1.75 -14.23
C PHE A 110 10.60 -3.11 -14.55
N LYS A 111 9.30 -3.26 -14.26
CA LYS A 111 8.53 -4.47 -14.59
C LYS A 111 7.89 -4.44 -15.97
N CYS A 112 7.61 -3.25 -16.51
CA CYS A 112 6.97 -3.09 -17.81
C CYS A 112 8.00 -2.53 -18.77
N SER A 113 8.82 -3.41 -19.36
CA SER A 113 9.92 -3.06 -20.26
C SER A 113 9.53 -2.11 -21.41
N ASN A 114 8.23 -2.04 -21.76
CA ASN A 114 7.71 -1.24 -22.88
C ASN A 114 6.82 -0.07 -22.46
N PHE A 115 6.55 0.13 -21.16
CA PHE A 115 5.68 1.23 -20.71
C PHE A 115 6.50 2.44 -20.29
N THR A 116 6.39 3.50 -21.09
CA THR A 116 7.12 4.75 -20.94
C THR A 116 6.17 5.84 -20.48
N PHE A 117 6.55 6.64 -19.47
CA PHE A 117 5.77 7.78 -19.03
C PHE A 117 6.64 9.01 -18.74
N SER A 118 6.04 10.19 -18.90
CA SER A 118 6.73 11.44 -18.60
C SER A 118 6.89 11.59 -17.08
N ALA A 119 8.09 11.95 -16.64
CA ALA A 119 8.47 12.10 -15.22
C ALA A 119 7.74 13.23 -14.47
N LYS A 120 6.72 13.86 -15.06
CA LYS A 120 5.87 14.86 -14.40
C LYS A 120 4.89 14.26 -13.39
N PHE A 121 4.92 12.95 -13.17
CA PHE A 121 4.13 12.28 -12.14
C PHE A 121 4.76 12.48 -10.76
N HIS A 122 4.69 13.71 -10.25
CA HIS A 122 4.65 13.90 -8.80
C HIS A 122 3.22 13.68 -8.34
N GLY A 123 3.06 12.97 -7.21
CA GLY A 123 1.81 12.37 -6.73
C GLY A 123 0.50 13.12 -7.03
N LEU A 124 -0.51 12.34 -7.44
CA LEU A 124 -1.93 12.74 -7.45
C LEU A 124 -2.20 14.11 -8.07
N ILE A 125 -1.85 14.27 -9.35
CA ILE A 125 -2.54 15.23 -10.21
C ILE A 125 -3.26 14.41 -11.28
N THR A 126 -4.59 14.44 -11.22
CA THR A 126 -5.49 14.01 -12.29
C THR A 126 -5.03 14.66 -13.60
N CYS A 127 -4.27 13.92 -14.41
CA CYS A 127 -4.00 14.35 -15.77
C CYS A 127 -5.02 13.65 -16.68
N PRO A 128 -5.87 14.40 -17.41
CA PRO A 128 -6.77 13.85 -18.42
C PRO A 128 -5.92 13.40 -19.61
N ALA A 129 -5.32 12.22 -19.51
CA ALA A 129 -4.51 11.63 -20.57
C ALA A 129 -4.96 10.19 -20.86
N VAL A 130 -6.24 10.04 -21.19
CA VAL A 130 -6.69 9.04 -22.16
C VAL A 130 -7.68 9.71 -23.10
N ILE A 131 -7.17 10.52 -24.03
CA ILE A 131 -7.70 10.52 -25.39
C ILE A 131 -6.49 10.51 -26.33
N THR A 132 -5.77 9.38 -26.37
CA THR A 132 -5.09 9.02 -27.61
C THR A 132 -6.19 8.81 -28.64
N ARG A 133 -6.07 9.52 -29.76
CA ARG A 133 -7.05 9.65 -30.87
C ARG A 133 -7.28 8.33 -31.65
N GLY A 134 -7.58 7.23 -30.95
CA GLY A 134 -7.84 5.91 -31.54
C GLY A 134 -9.05 5.16 -30.99
N TRP A 135 -9.70 5.65 -29.91
CA TRP A 135 -10.87 4.99 -29.31
C TRP A 135 -12.22 5.69 -29.55
N VAL A 136 -12.22 6.91 -30.09
CA VAL A 136 -13.46 7.67 -30.35
C VAL A 136 -14.30 7.08 -31.49
N GLN A 137 -13.73 6.24 -32.36
CA GLN A 137 -14.48 5.66 -33.49
C GLN A 137 -15.18 4.33 -33.19
N ILE A 138 -14.89 3.64 -32.09
CA ILE A 138 -15.51 2.33 -31.80
C ILE A 138 -16.85 2.47 -31.06
N LEU A 139 -17.10 3.62 -30.39
CA LEU A 139 -18.33 3.83 -29.62
C LEU A 139 -19.46 4.55 -30.39
N GLN A 140 -19.28 4.88 -31.67
CA GLN A 140 -20.32 5.48 -32.52
C GLN A 140 -20.97 4.50 -33.52
N GLN A 141 -20.66 3.20 -33.44
CA GLN A 141 -21.31 2.16 -34.28
C GLN A 141 -22.21 1.19 -33.49
N MET A 142 -22.56 1.53 -32.25
CA MET A 142 -23.54 0.77 -31.45
C MET A 142 -24.66 1.67 -30.89
N THR A 143 -25.15 2.57 -31.75
CA THR A 143 -26.47 3.21 -31.68
C THR A 143 -27.01 3.27 -33.10
#